data_AF-A0A520IGN1-F1
#
_entry.id   AF-A0A520IGN1-F1
#
_cell.length_a   1.000
_cell.length_b   1.000
_cell.length_c   1.000
_cell.angle_alpha   90.00
_cell.angle_beta   90.00
_cell.angle_gamma   90.00
#
_symmetry.space_group_name_H-M   'P 1'
#
loop_
_entity.id
_entity.type
_entity.pdbx_description
1 polymer ?
#
loop_
_entity_poly.entity_id
_entity_poly.type
_entity_poly.pdbx_seq_one_letter_code
_entity_poly.pdbx_strand_id
1 'polypeptide(L)'
;MKTLKFLQNNFLLAAALLTAGITMSFKVAEKEAAATTYYYNSSDISAYAFADVSHWATTNTESCLTEGDRPCRIVVQDGQTLSSMLSGKNNAQVLAIAVQRKP
;
A
#
# COMPACT_ATOMS: atom_id res chain seq x y z
N MET A 1 9.75 -50.09 -56.71
CA MET A 1 9.16 -50.04 -55.35
C MET A 1 8.76 -48.59 -55.09
N LYS A 2 7.50 -48.21 -55.27
CA LYS A 2 6.42 -48.24 -54.26
C LYS A 2 6.79 -47.56 -52.93
N THR A 3 5.98 -46.54 -52.61
CA THR A 3 5.57 -46.04 -51.30
C THR A 3 6.58 -45.33 -50.41
N LEU A 4 6.62 -43.99 -50.51
CA LEU A 4 6.68 -43.10 -49.32
C LEU A 4 5.77 -41.86 -49.49
N LYS A 5 4.60 -42.03 -50.14
CA LYS A 5 3.42 -41.20 -49.89
C LYS A 5 2.89 -41.55 -48.50
N PHE A 6 3.50 -41.04 -47.42
CA PHE A 6 2.87 -41.13 -46.08
C PHE A 6 3.42 -40.16 -45.03
N LEU A 7 4.07 -39.06 -45.43
CA LEU A 7 4.48 -38.03 -44.45
C LEU A 7 4.05 -36.62 -44.87
N GLN A 8 2.96 -36.54 -45.64
CA GLN A 8 2.13 -35.35 -45.72
C GLN A 8 0.86 -35.71 -44.94
N ASN A 9 0.57 -35.01 -43.84
CA ASN A 9 -0.78 -34.57 -43.41
C ASN A 9 -0.99 -34.46 -41.88
N ASN A 10 -0.06 -34.83 -41.00
CA ASN A 10 -0.35 -34.82 -39.54
C ASN A 10 0.56 -33.96 -38.65
N PHE A 11 1.38 -33.07 -39.22
CA PHE A 11 2.23 -32.16 -38.40
C PHE A 11 1.58 -30.81 -38.07
N LEU A 12 0.33 -30.57 -38.50
CA LEU A 12 -0.39 -29.32 -38.25
C LEU A 12 -1.32 -29.37 -37.01
N LEU A 13 -1.29 -30.46 -36.23
CA LEU A 13 -2.18 -30.69 -35.08
C LEU A 13 -1.47 -30.73 -33.73
N ALA A 14 -0.23 -30.24 -33.65
CA ALA A 14 0.54 -30.15 -32.40
C ALA A 14 0.94 -28.71 -32.02
N ALA A 15 0.28 -27.69 -32.59
CA ALA A 15 0.61 -26.29 -32.36
C ALA A 15 -0.52 -25.47 -31.70
N ALA A 16 -1.63 -26.08 -31.30
CA ALA A 16 -2.80 -25.36 -30.77
C ALA A 16 -3.00 -25.47 -29.24
N LEU A 17 -2.19 -26.25 -28.52
CA LEU A 17 -2.39 -26.49 -27.08
C LEU A 17 -1.36 -25.83 -26.16
N LEU A 18 -0.43 -25.01 -26.68
CA LEU A 18 0.59 -24.32 -25.88
C LEU A 18 0.40 -22.81 -25.77
N THR A 19 -0.74 -22.26 -26.21
CA THR A 19 -1.07 -20.82 -26.07
C THR A 19 -2.02 -20.52 -24.91
N ALA A 20 -2.35 -21.51 -24.06
CA ALA A 20 -3.08 -21.26 -22.81
C ALA A 20 -2.15 -20.95 -21.62
N GLY A 21 -0.82 -20.88 -21.83
CA GLY A 21 0.16 -20.87 -20.75
C GLY A 21 0.99 -19.60 -20.57
N ILE A 22 0.88 -18.59 -21.44
CA ILE A 22 1.74 -17.39 -21.37
C ILE A 22 0.98 -16.17 -21.87
N THR A 23 0.20 -15.59 -20.99
CA THR A 23 0.33 -14.19 -20.57
C THR A 23 -0.81 -13.98 -19.57
N MET A 24 -0.61 -14.44 -18.33
CA MET A 24 -1.01 -13.54 -17.26
C MET A 24 -0.07 -12.35 -17.44
N SER A 25 -0.46 -11.45 -18.34
CA SER A 25 0.08 -10.11 -18.42
C SER A 25 0.22 -9.72 -16.97
N PHE A 26 1.44 -9.44 -16.54
CA PHE A 26 1.62 -8.62 -15.38
C PHE A 26 0.93 -7.29 -15.73
N LYS A 27 -0.39 -7.25 -15.60
CA LYS A 27 -1.08 -6.22 -14.86
C LYS A 27 -0.38 -6.27 -13.50
N VAL A 28 0.83 -5.72 -13.46
CA VAL A 28 1.12 -4.73 -12.44
C VAL A 28 -0.07 -3.80 -12.61
N ALA A 29 -1.12 -4.08 -11.82
CA ALA A 29 -1.97 -3.04 -11.37
C ALA A 29 -0.95 -2.09 -10.76
N GLU A 30 -0.57 -1.07 -11.52
CA GLU A 30 -0.14 0.19 -10.96
C GLU A 30 -1.32 0.54 -10.05
N LYS A 31 -1.28 0.01 -8.83
CA LYS A 31 -2.02 0.57 -7.73
C LYS A 31 -1.40 1.95 -7.67
N GLU A 32 -2.05 2.93 -8.31
CA GLU A 32 -1.96 4.30 -7.83
C GLU A 32 -2.01 4.19 -6.31
N ALA A 33 -0.89 4.54 -5.68
CA ALA A 33 -0.56 4.10 -4.34
C ALA A 33 -1.34 4.93 -3.34
N ALA A 34 -2.68 4.82 -3.37
CA ALA A 34 -3.63 5.75 -2.81
C ALA A 34 -3.27 6.20 -1.39
N ALA A 35 -3.49 7.48 -1.13
CA ALA A 35 -3.18 8.14 0.13
C ALA A 35 -3.63 7.29 1.32
N THR A 36 -2.68 6.98 2.20
CA THR A 36 -2.90 6.11 3.35
C THR A 36 -3.16 6.96 4.59
N THR A 37 -4.28 6.70 5.27
CA THR A 37 -4.57 7.35 6.55
C THR A 37 -3.98 6.53 7.69
N TYR A 38 -3.18 7.18 8.53
CA TYR A 38 -2.67 6.62 9.77
C TYR A 38 -3.34 7.29 10.96
N TYR A 39 -3.68 6.50 11.96
CA TYR A 39 -4.32 6.91 13.20
C TYR A 39 -3.36 6.72 14.37
N TYR A 40 -3.27 7.72 15.23
CA TYR A 40 -2.48 7.60 16.46
C TYR A 40 -3.18 6.64 17.42
N ASN A 41 -2.50 5.57 17.83
CA ASN A 41 -3.07 4.49 18.64
C ASN A 41 -2.47 4.39 20.04
N SER A 42 -1.58 5.30 20.42
CA SER A 42 -0.95 5.35 21.74
C SER A 42 -1.60 6.43 22.63
N SER A 43 -1.47 6.26 23.94
CA SER A 43 -1.78 7.29 24.94
C SER A 43 -0.55 8.12 25.32
N ASP A 44 0.63 7.79 24.79
CA ASP A 44 1.87 8.49 25.11
C ASP A 44 1.83 9.93 24.59
N ILE A 45 2.24 10.88 25.44
CA ILE A 45 2.37 12.31 25.16
C ILE A 45 3.77 12.83 25.49
N SER A 46 4.70 11.93 25.82
CA SER A 46 6.10 12.26 26.10
C SER A 46 6.75 12.97 24.91
N ALA A 47 7.87 13.65 25.15
CA ALA A 47 8.55 14.40 24.11
C ALA A 47 8.86 13.49 22.91
N TYR A 48 8.45 13.93 21.72
CA TYR A 48 8.60 13.20 20.45
C TYR A 48 7.75 11.92 20.29
N ALA A 49 6.88 11.58 21.25
CA ALA A 49 5.99 10.41 21.17
C ALA A 49 5.11 10.41 19.90
N PHE A 50 4.69 11.57 19.41
CA PHE A 50 3.84 11.66 18.24
C PHE A 50 4.61 11.38 16.93
N ALA A 51 5.93 11.51 16.96
CA ALA A 51 6.79 11.18 15.83
C ALA A 51 7.21 9.71 15.80
N ASP A 52 6.93 8.94 16.86
CA ASP A 52 7.19 7.50 16.89
C ASP A 52 6.19 6.78 16.00
N VAL A 53 6.68 6.17 14.92
CA VAL A 53 5.90 5.42 13.93
C VAL A 53 5.15 4.24 14.57
N SER A 54 5.67 3.65 15.64
CA SER A 54 5.04 2.51 16.33
C SER A 54 3.74 2.88 17.05
N HIS A 55 3.52 4.18 17.31
CA HIS A 55 2.29 4.72 17.88
C HIS A 55 1.20 5.00 16.83
N TRP A 56 1.37 4.52 15.60
CA TRP A 56 0.41 4.73 14.52
C TRP A 56 -0.05 3.41 13.90
N ALA A 57 -1.32 3.37 13.51
CA ALA A 57 -1.92 2.23 12.83
C ALA A 57 -2.81 2.69 11.66
N THR A 58 -3.02 1.83 10.67
CA THR A 58 -3.96 2.09 9.57
C THR A 58 -5.42 1.85 9.95
N THR A 59 -5.65 1.25 11.12
CA THR A 59 -6.98 1.01 11.68
C THR A 59 -7.20 1.98 12.83
N ASN A 60 -8.38 2.60 12.85
CA ASN A 60 -8.75 3.51 13.93
C ASN A 60 -9.40 2.75 15.09
N THR A 61 -8.90 2.94 16.31
CA THR A 61 -9.43 2.33 17.53
C THR A 61 -10.38 3.24 18.31
N GLU A 62 -10.36 4.56 18.06
CA GLU A 62 -11.09 5.55 18.85
C GLU A 62 -11.66 6.66 17.94
N SER A 63 -12.71 7.34 18.38
CA SER A 63 -13.28 8.43 17.58
C SER A 63 -12.33 9.63 17.51
N CYS A 64 -12.21 10.25 16.33
CA CYS A 64 -11.49 11.49 16.16
C CYS A 64 -12.38 12.70 16.48
N LEU A 65 -11.88 13.60 17.31
CA LEU A 65 -12.53 14.85 17.71
C LEU A 65 -11.89 16.05 16.98
N THR A 66 -12.50 17.22 17.12
CA THR A 66 -11.94 18.49 16.62
C THR A 66 -10.86 19.05 17.52
N GLU A 67 -10.93 18.77 18.83
CA GLU A 67 -10.03 19.27 19.86
C GLU A 67 -9.44 18.13 20.70
N GLY A 68 -8.31 18.39 21.34
CA GLY A 68 -7.58 17.43 22.17
C GLY A 68 -6.06 17.53 22.06
N ASP A 69 -5.39 16.89 23.00
CA ASP A 69 -3.94 17.00 23.21
C ASP A 69 -3.13 16.04 22.33
N ARG A 70 -3.78 15.00 21.80
CA ARG A 70 -3.16 13.98 20.93
C ARG A 70 -3.56 14.16 19.47
N PRO A 71 -2.70 13.81 18.50
CA PRO A 71 -3.11 13.75 17.11
C PRO A 71 -4.12 12.59 16.94
N CYS A 72 -5.12 12.73 16.08
CA CYS A 72 -5.98 11.60 15.74
C CYS A 72 -5.51 10.88 14.48
N ARG A 73 -5.35 11.62 13.37
CA ARG A 73 -4.98 11.04 12.10
C ARG A 73 -4.13 11.97 11.25
N ILE A 74 -3.30 11.36 10.41
CA ILE A 74 -2.53 12.00 9.35
C ILE A 74 -2.75 11.24 8.05
N VAL A 75 -2.74 11.98 6.94
CA VAL A 75 -2.89 11.42 5.60
C VAL A 75 -1.54 11.46 4.93
N VAL A 76 -0.98 10.29 4.64
CA VAL A 76 0.29 10.13 3.93
C VAL A 76 -0.05 9.98 2.45
N GLN A 77 0.43 10.92 1.63
CA GLN A 77 0.21 10.89 0.18
C GLN A 77 1.06 9.80 -0.48
N ASP A 78 0.63 9.40 -1.67
CA ASP A 78 1.32 8.44 -2.53
C ASP A 78 2.82 8.78 -2.67
N GLY A 79 3.67 7.76 -2.60
CA GLY A 79 5.13 7.92 -2.71
C GLY A 79 5.83 8.45 -1.45
N GLN A 80 5.09 8.78 -0.38
CA GLN A 80 5.66 9.11 0.93
C GLN A 80 5.45 7.99 1.95
N THR A 81 6.28 7.98 2.98
CA THR A 81 6.11 7.07 4.12
C THR A 81 5.70 7.86 5.36
N LEU A 82 5.03 7.18 6.28
CA LEU A 82 4.74 7.74 7.60
C LEU A 82 6.04 8.21 8.28
N SER A 83 7.09 7.40 8.23
CA SER A 83 8.42 7.74 8.80
C SER A 83 8.99 9.03 8.22
N SER A 84 8.96 9.20 6.89
CA SER A 84 9.45 10.44 6.25
C SER A 84 8.64 11.67 6.63
N MET A 85 7.34 11.52 6.90
CA MET A 85 6.49 12.61 7.38
C MET A 85 6.74 12.98 8.84
N LEU A 86 7.14 12.02 9.68
CA LEU A 86 7.35 12.23 11.11
C LEU A 86 8.80 12.55 11.49
N SER A 87 9.76 12.18 10.66
CA SER A 87 11.19 12.31 10.94
C SER A 87 11.57 13.75 11.33
N GLY A 88 12.28 13.88 12.45
CA GLY A 88 12.76 15.16 12.98
C GLY A 88 11.67 16.10 13.51
N LYS A 89 10.40 15.68 13.56
CA LYS A 89 9.31 16.50 14.10
C LYS A 89 9.15 16.29 15.61
N ASN A 90 8.86 17.37 16.32
CA ASN A 90 8.38 17.31 17.70
C ASN A 90 6.85 17.16 17.75
N ASN A 91 6.31 16.96 18.95
CA ASN A 91 4.86 16.77 19.15
C ASN A 91 4.03 17.93 18.59
N ALA A 92 4.44 19.19 18.81
CA ALA A 92 3.72 20.35 18.30
C ALA A 92 3.68 20.39 16.76
N GLN A 93 4.78 20.01 16.11
CA GLN A 93 4.88 19.93 14.65
C GLN A 93 4.03 18.79 14.08
N VAL A 94 3.95 17.65 14.77
CA VAL A 94 3.07 16.54 14.37
C VAL A 94 1.59 16.92 14.58
N LEU A 95 1.26 17.60 15.67
CA LEU A 95 -0.09 18.11 15.91
C LEU A 95 -0.55 19.13 14.86
N ALA A 96 0.38 19.92 14.30
CA ALA A 96 0.08 20.90 13.26
C ALA A 96 -0.26 20.25 11.90
N ILE A 97 0.23 19.03 11.63
CA ILE A 97 -0.09 18.28 10.40
C ILE A 97 -1.24 17.28 10.59
N ALA A 98 -1.68 17.06 11.83
CA ALA A 98 -2.81 16.19 12.14
C ALA A 98 -4.14 16.85 11.74
N VAL A 99 -5.02 16.09 11.09
CA VAL A 99 -6.31 16.60 10.58
C VAL A 99 -7.36 16.71 11.69
N GLN A 100 -7.23 15.89 12.74
CA GLN A 100 -8.16 15.80 13.85
C GLN A 100 -7.39 15.47 15.13
N ARG A 101 -8.07 15.52 16.28
CA ARG A 101 -7.49 15.37 17.60
C ARG A 101 -8.12 14.24 18.40
N LYS A 102 -7.38 13.78 19.39
CA LYS A 102 -7.82 12.84 20.43
C LYS A 102 -7.65 13.51 21.79
N PRO A 103 -8.56 13.25 22.74
CA PRO A 103 -8.43 13.75 24.10
C PRO A 103 -7.17 13.20 24.77
#